data_AF-L0PAU4-F1
#
_entry.id   AF-L0PAU4-F1
#
_cell.length_a   1.000
_cell.length_b   1.000
_cell.length_c   1.000
_cell.angle_alpha   90.00
_cell.angle_beta   90.00
_cell.angle_gamma   90.00
#
_symmetry.space_group_name_H-M   'P 1'
#
loop_
_entity.id
_entity.type
_entity.pdbx_description
1 polymer ?
#
loop_
_entity_poly.entity_id
_entity_poly.type
_entity_poly.pdbx_seq_one_letter_code
_entity_poly.pdbx_strand_id
1 'polypeptide(L)'
;MSNITAISFFTQYKLIKNTESNYHRSIHFISNFFKNKHSSQHLKKNQIHHQDDLFHCLSKSPIQSLREKAKIIKKYAKCPISNNPIFFECPNCGYPTHNSEIEWKIDNQHKKICKKLREANEDEHDLHSRRELYEFALPNSQFKDAIISFQSWYSFFYTRSFEGINSERSVRHLSKLLTYPLTLLSIIHEGSPYNIKNSLTIKGLKSLLAIRYVLHENPKNVNSISRNILVMNKPFRIFILGARAESALPRFVWMQGGTNLFPNILFHIYFIGPEASNITSKSKNNDSYSNSIQENFSPNLIFSTYSEYYHKLHEKGIFSPFDPCYDIFYLPNPGIGHQNSSSWNKTIKYLLETQCAIFTTSCLLEDIQQDLNFLEKNYKNKYDILLNLTENIFKSNKWDVSVFNPKDIIQANAYIAGFSGKNMK
;
A
#
# COMPACT_ATOMS: atom_id res chain seq x y z
N MET A 1 -7.25 35.52 -24.20
CA MET A 1 -6.14 35.14 -23.28
C MET A 1 -6.60 34.29 -22.08
N SER A 2 -7.66 33.47 -22.22
CA SER A 2 -8.28 32.75 -21.09
C SER A 2 -8.59 31.27 -21.37
N ASN A 3 -7.90 30.63 -22.34
CA ASN A 3 -8.12 29.21 -22.68
C ASN A 3 -6.84 28.35 -22.65
N ILE A 4 -5.67 28.91 -22.33
CA ILE A 4 -4.37 28.19 -22.35
C ILE A 4 -4.01 27.62 -20.97
N THR A 5 -4.53 28.20 -19.88
CA THR A 5 -4.28 27.73 -18.50
C THR A 5 -5.04 26.44 -18.15
N ALA A 6 -6.28 26.28 -18.63
CA ALA A 6 -7.07 25.07 -18.39
C ALA A 6 -6.48 23.81 -19.06
N ILE A 7 -5.91 23.95 -20.26
CA ILE A 7 -5.31 22.81 -21.00
C ILE A 7 -4.00 22.33 -20.32
N SER A 8 -3.26 23.23 -19.65
CA SER A 8 -2.07 22.87 -18.86
C SER A 8 -2.42 22.09 -17.58
N PHE A 9 -3.52 22.43 -16.92
CA PHE A 9 -4.01 21.70 -15.74
C PHE A 9 -4.57 20.31 -16.10
N PHE A 10 -5.30 20.20 -17.21
CA PHE A 10 -5.83 18.92 -17.69
C PHE A 10 -4.73 17.95 -18.16
N THR A 11 -3.63 18.45 -18.69
CA THR A 11 -2.47 17.62 -19.09
C THR A 11 -1.65 17.16 -17.88
N GLN A 12 -1.46 18.01 -16.86
CA GLN A 12 -0.86 17.61 -15.58
C GLN A 12 -1.68 16.52 -14.86
N TYR A 13 -3.01 16.63 -14.84
CA TYR A 13 -3.88 15.63 -14.20
C TYR A 13 -3.95 14.28 -14.92
N LYS A 14 -3.91 14.28 -16.27
CA LYS A 14 -3.81 13.04 -17.07
C LYS A 14 -2.45 12.37 -16.90
N LEU A 15 -1.40 13.14 -16.62
CA LEU A 15 -0.05 12.66 -16.34
C LEU A 15 0.10 12.08 -14.91
N ILE A 16 -0.65 12.60 -13.92
CA ILE A 16 -0.73 12.00 -12.58
C ILE A 16 -1.43 10.62 -12.62
N LYS A 17 -2.46 10.45 -13.46
CA LYS A 17 -2.99 9.09 -13.74
C LYS A 17 -1.97 8.17 -14.41
N ASN A 18 -1.04 8.73 -15.20
CA ASN A 18 0.08 7.97 -15.76
C ASN A 18 1.29 7.82 -14.81
N THR A 19 1.31 8.44 -13.63
CA THR A 19 2.31 8.08 -12.60
C THR A 19 2.01 6.76 -11.92
N GLU A 20 0.75 6.34 -11.89
CA GLU A 20 0.35 5.03 -11.38
C GLU A 20 0.72 3.91 -12.37
N SER A 21 0.72 4.20 -13.69
CA SER A 21 1.21 3.24 -14.70
C SER A 21 2.73 3.02 -14.67
N ASN A 22 3.51 3.94 -14.11
CA ASN A 22 4.96 3.75 -13.89
C ASN A 22 5.28 3.03 -12.57
N TYR A 23 4.38 3.04 -11.59
CA TYR A 23 4.47 2.14 -10.42
C TYR A 23 4.29 0.67 -10.81
N HIS A 24 3.55 0.37 -11.88
CA HIS A 24 3.43 -0.99 -12.40
C HIS A 24 4.75 -1.57 -12.97
N ARG A 25 5.74 -0.72 -13.31
CA ARG A 25 7.05 -1.21 -13.80
C ARG A 25 8.00 -1.65 -12.69
N SER A 26 7.91 -1.12 -11.47
CA SER A 26 8.73 -1.59 -10.35
C SER A 26 8.25 -2.94 -9.80
N ILE A 27 6.95 -3.23 -9.92
CA ILE A 27 6.36 -4.50 -9.46
C ILE A 27 6.63 -5.65 -10.45
N HIS A 28 6.81 -5.35 -11.74
CA HIS A 28 7.21 -6.34 -12.74
C HIS A 28 8.59 -6.97 -12.50
N PHE A 29 9.45 -6.33 -11.70
CA PHE A 29 10.77 -6.89 -11.36
C PHE A 29 10.70 -7.94 -10.24
N ILE A 30 9.77 -7.80 -9.28
CA ILE A 30 9.63 -8.75 -8.16
C ILE A 30 9.10 -10.10 -8.68
N SER A 31 8.22 -10.11 -9.70
CA SER A 31 7.65 -11.36 -10.24
C SER A 31 8.64 -12.18 -11.09
N ASN A 32 9.63 -11.54 -11.72
CA ASN A 32 10.65 -12.24 -12.52
C ASN A 32 11.83 -12.79 -11.69
N PHE A 33 11.95 -12.41 -10.41
CA PHE A 33 13.07 -12.82 -9.55
C PHE A 33 12.94 -14.27 -9.04
N PHE A 34 11.73 -14.84 -9.02
CA PHE A 34 11.46 -16.13 -8.36
C PHE A 34 11.50 -17.37 -9.26
N LYS A 35 12.01 -17.26 -10.49
CA LYS A 35 12.02 -18.41 -11.43
C LYS A 35 13.29 -19.27 -11.46
N ASN A 36 14.36 -18.96 -10.73
CA ASN A 36 15.57 -19.77 -10.76
C ASN A 36 16.08 -20.11 -9.35
N LYS A 37 15.52 -21.17 -8.74
CA LYS A 37 16.22 -21.93 -7.70
C LYS A 37 17.08 -22.99 -8.39
N HIS A 38 18.31 -22.65 -8.75
CA HIS A 38 19.46 -23.57 -8.84
C HIS A 38 20.69 -22.77 -9.34
N SER A 39 21.73 -22.65 -8.49
CA SER A 39 23.17 -22.37 -8.77
C SER A 39 23.80 -21.33 -7.82
N SER A 40 23.95 -21.69 -6.54
CA SER A 40 24.62 -20.87 -5.51
C SER A 40 26.14 -20.70 -5.69
N GLN A 41 26.75 -21.23 -6.76
CA GLN A 41 28.20 -21.10 -7.02
C GLN A 41 28.55 -20.20 -8.23
N HIS A 42 27.58 -19.77 -9.05
CA HIS A 42 27.85 -18.91 -10.22
C HIS A 42 27.56 -17.41 -10.02
N LEU A 43 26.91 -17.01 -8.92
CA LEU A 43 26.40 -15.63 -8.74
C LEU A 43 27.45 -14.59 -8.32
N LYS A 44 28.62 -15.00 -7.78
CA LYS A 44 29.65 -14.03 -7.36
C LYS A 44 30.29 -13.23 -8.51
N LYS A 45 30.16 -13.66 -9.77
CA LYS A 45 30.74 -12.95 -10.93
C LYS A 45 29.85 -11.87 -11.55
N ASN A 46 28.57 -11.73 -11.14
CA ASN A 46 27.58 -10.88 -11.83
C ASN A 46 26.92 -9.80 -10.94
N GLN A 47 27.45 -9.52 -9.75
CA GLN A 47 26.97 -8.40 -8.93
C GLN A 47 27.38 -7.08 -9.56
N ILE A 48 26.40 -6.18 -9.75
CA ILE A 48 26.64 -4.88 -10.41
C ILE A 48 27.29 -3.89 -9.43
N HIS A 49 27.02 -4.04 -8.13
CA HIS A 49 27.55 -3.18 -7.08
C HIS A 49 27.97 -3.97 -5.84
N HIS A 50 29.06 -3.54 -5.22
CA HIS A 50 29.39 -3.90 -3.83
C HIS A 50 28.47 -3.14 -2.88
N GLN A 51 28.16 -3.69 -1.70
CA GLN A 51 27.25 -3.04 -0.73
C GLN A 51 27.71 -1.63 -0.30
N ASP A 52 29.01 -1.34 -0.45
CA ASP A 52 29.62 -0.07 -0.07
C ASP A 52 29.56 1.00 -1.18
N ASP A 53 29.21 0.64 -2.42
CA ASP A 53 29.19 1.56 -3.58
C ASP A 53 27.81 1.61 -4.26
N LEU A 54 26.80 2.00 -3.49
CA LEU A 54 25.40 2.10 -3.94
C LEU A 54 24.99 3.52 -4.36
N PHE A 55 25.87 4.50 -4.17
CA PHE A 55 25.55 5.89 -4.47
C PHE A 55 26.10 6.30 -5.83
N HIS A 56 25.20 6.50 -6.81
CA HIS A 56 25.56 7.05 -8.11
C HIS A 56 24.59 8.19 -8.48
N CYS A 57 25.10 9.25 -9.12
CA CYS A 57 24.22 10.23 -9.75
C CYS A 57 23.33 9.54 -10.79
N LEU A 58 22.03 9.85 -10.81
CA LEU A 58 21.07 9.07 -11.59
C LEU A 58 21.38 9.06 -13.09
N SER A 59 21.95 10.14 -13.66
CA SER A 59 22.34 10.14 -15.09
C SER A 59 23.54 9.25 -15.41
N LYS A 60 24.45 9.06 -14.45
CA LYS A 60 25.68 8.27 -14.58
C LYS A 60 25.56 6.86 -13.99
N SER A 61 24.42 6.55 -13.37
CA SER A 61 24.14 5.24 -12.81
C SER A 61 24.38 4.14 -13.84
N PRO A 62 24.98 2.99 -13.49
CA PRO A 62 25.13 1.86 -14.40
C PRO A 62 23.79 1.18 -14.71
N ILE A 63 22.75 1.43 -13.92
CA ILE A 63 21.40 0.89 -14.11
C ILE A 63 20.61 1.74 -15.10
N GLN A 64 20.10 1.12 -16.17
CA GLN A 64 19.37 1.82 -17.24
C GLN A 64 18.08 2.49 -16.76
N SER A 65 17.28 1.83 -15.92
CA SER A 65 16.02 2.37 -15.41
C SER A 65 16.21 3.68 -14.62
N LEU A 66 17.33 3.81 -13.89
CA LEU A 66 17.67 5.01 -13.14
C LEU A 66 18.12 6.16 -14.04
N ARG A 67 18.86 5.86 -15.12
CA ARG A 67 19.19 6.85 -16.16
C ARG A 67 17.93 7.36 -16.86
N GLU A 68 16.99 6.47 -17.16
CA GLU A 68 15.70 6.84 -17.75
C GLU A 68 14.88 7.70 -16.78
N LYS A 69 14.84 7.34 -15.50
CA LYS A 69 14.22 8.16 -14.45
C LYS A 69 14.81 9.57 -14.42
N ALA A 70 16.15 9.71 -14.47
CA ALA A 70 16.80 11.02 -14.53
C ALA A 70 16.35 11.84 -15.74
N LYS A 71 16.26 11.23 -16.94
CA LYS A 71 15.80 11.90 -18.15
C LYS A 71 14.36 12.40 -18.02
N ILE A 72 13.48 11.59 -17.42
CA ILE A 72 12.08 11.99 -17.19
C ILE A 72 12.02 13.16 -16.20
N ILE A 73 12.79 13.11 -15.10
CA ILE A 73 12.84 14.22 -14.14
C ILE A 73 13.31 15.50 -14.82
N LYS A 74 14.43 15.48 -15.54
CA LYS A 74 14.94 16.67 -16.25
C LYS A 74 13.95 17.26 -17.25
N LYS A 75 13.11 16.40 -17.85
CA LYS A 75 12.11 16.82 -18.84
C LYS A 75 10.88 17.49 -18.22
N TYR A 76 10.40 16.99 -17.08
CA TYR A 76 9.11 17.42 -16.54
C TYR A 76 9.20 18.24 -15.24
N ALA A 77 10.26 18.07 -14.46
CA ALA A 77 10.42 18.76 -13.20
C ALA A 77 11.00 20.17 -13.40
N LYS A 78 10.57 21.09 -12.53
CA LYS A 78 10.93 22.50 -12.57
C LYS A 78 11.78 22.87 -11.37
N CYS A 79 12.76 23.74 -11.61
CA CYS A 79 13.64 24.25 -10.58
C CYS A 79 12.82 25.07 -9.56
N PRO A 80 13.04 24.89 -8.26
CA PRO A 80 12.29 25.59 -7.22
C PRO A 80 12.51 27.11 -7.18
N ILE A 81 13.66 27.60 -7.66
CA ILE A 81 14.01 29.02 -7.61
C ILE A 81 13.56 29.73 -8.89
N SER A 82 13.97 29.21 -10.04
CA SER A 82 13.77 29.86 -11.34
C SER A 82 12.55 29.35 -12.11
N ASN A 83 11.92 28.25 -11.67
CA ASN A 83 10.86 27.54 -12.39
C ASN A 83 11.26 27.04 -13.80
N ASN A 84 12.55 27.09 -14.12
CA ASN A 84 13.15 26.58 -15.36
C ASN A 84 13.33 25.05 -15.30
N PRO A 85 13.56 24.39 -16.46
CA PRO A 85 13.89 22.97 -16.47
C PRO A 85 15.11 22.65 -15.61
N ILE A 86 15.12 21.44 -15.04
CA ILE A 86 16.20 20.99 -14.17
C ILE A 86 17.28 20.30 -15.01
N PHE A 87 18.54 20.71 -14.82
CA PHE A 87 19.71 20.07 -15.46
C PHE A 87 20.78 19.65 -14.47
N PHE A 88 20.96 20.42 -13.39
CA PHE A 88 21.96 20.20 -12.37
C PHE A 88 21.57 19.06 -11.43
N GLU A 89 22.47 18.08 -11.32
CA GLU A 89 22.37 16.95 -10.40
C GLU A 89 23.14 17.25 -9.12
N CYS A 90 22.47 17.11 -7.98
CA CYS A 90 23.09 17.36 -6.70
C CYS A 90 24.14 16.27 -6.42
N PRO A 91 25.40 16.63 -6.12
CA PRO A 91 26.46 15.64 -5.86
C PRO A 91 26.22 14.83 -4.59
N ASN A 92 25.43 15.36 -3.64
CA ASN A 92 25.20 14.71 -2.35
C ASN A 92 24.03 13.71 -2.37
N CYS A 93 23.00 13.94 -3.19
CA CYS A 93 21.84 13.04 -3.28
C CYS A 93 21.68 12.33 -4.62
N GLY A 94 22.40 12.74 -5.67
CA GLY A 94 22.40 12.11 -6.97
C GLY A 94 21.17 12.41 -7.85
N TYR A 95 20.18 13.12 -7.32
CA TYR A 95 18.98 13.53 -8.07
C TYR A 95 19.20 14.84 -8.84
N PRO A 96 18.64 14.99 -10.06
CA PRO A 96 18.49 16.27 -10.72
C PRO A 96 17.50 17.12 -9.92
N THR A 97 17.89 18.32 -9.47
CA THR A 97 17.06 19.16 -8.58
C THR A 97 16.96 20.63 -8.97
N HIS A 98 18.01 21.19 -9.57
CA HIS A 98 18.06 22.61 -9.93
C HIS A 98 18.41 22.80 -11.41
N ASN A 99 18.17 24.00 -11.93
CA ASN A 99 18.62 24.36 -13.26
C ASN A 99 20.15 24.50 -13.31
N SER A 100 20.75 25.19 -12.33
CA SER A 100 22.19 25.46 -12.23
C SER A 100 22.77 25.18 -10.84
N GLU A 101 24.10 25.08 -10.74
CA GLU A 101 24.81 24.91 -9.46
C GLU A 101 24.64 26.13 -8.54
N ILE A 102 24.57 27.32 -9.12
CA ILE A 102 24.39 28.58 -8.38
C ILE A 102 23.04 28.56 -7.67
N GLU A 103 21.97 28.20 -8.38
CA GLU A 103 20.63 28.05 -7.80
C GLU A 103 20.61 26.99 -6.70
N TRP A 104 21.28 25.85 -6.90
CA TRP A 104 21.40 24.82 -5.87
C TRP A 104 22.10 25.31 -4.60
N LYS A 105 23.16 26.13 -4.71
CA LYS A 105 23.88 26.70 -3.55
C LYS A 105 23.01 27.70 -2.76
N ILE A 106 22.13 28.41 -3.45
CA ILE A 106 21.21 29.38 -2.84
C ILE A 106 20.05 28.67 -2.12
N ASP A 107 19.60 27.51 -2.59
CA ASP A 107 18.47 26.77 -1.98
C ASP A 107 18.84 26.12 -0.63
N ASN A 108 18.52 26.82 0.45
CA ASN A 108 18.64 26.28 1.81
C ASN A 108 17.62 25.18 2.13
N GLN A 109 16.48 25.12 1.45
CA GLN A 109 15.47 24.08 1.69
C GLN A 109 15.94 22.72 1.17
N HIS A 110 16.72 22.70 0.08
CA HIS A 110 17.26 21.47 -0.48
C HIS A 110 18.07 20.67 0.55
N LYS A 111 18.82 21.34 1.45
CA LYS A 111 19.60 20.68 2.51
C LYS A 111 18.73 19.77 3.40
N LYS A 112 17.49 20.17 3.70
CA LYS A 112 16.56 19.39 4.54
C LYS A 112 16.11 18.09 3.87
N ILE A 113 16.01 18.10 2.55
CA ILE A 113 15.46 17.01 1.73
C ILE A 113 16.57 16.13 1.15
N CYS A 114 17.78 16.66 1.03
CA CYS A 114 18.95 16.01 0.42
C CYS A 114 19.24 14.63 1.01
N LYS A 115 19.19 14.48 2.34
CA LYS A 115 19.40 13.17 3.00
C LYS A 115 18.36 12.13 2.56
N LYS A 116 17.08 12.51 2.52
CA LYS A 116 15.98 11.61 2.11
C LYS A 116 16.11 11.20 0.64
N LEU A 117 16.51 12.14 -0.23
CA LEU A 117 16.79 11.84 -1.64
C LEU A 117 17.98 10.90 -1.81
N ARG A 118 19.01 11.06 -0.99
CA ARG A 118 20.16 10.16 -1.00
C ARG A 118 19.75 8.75 -0.58
N GLU A 119 18.99 8.61 0.50
CA GLU A 119 18.43 7.32 0.94
C GLU A 119 17.61 6.68 -0.18
N ALA A 120 16.70 7.43 -0.81
CA ALA A 120 15.91 6.94 -1.94
C ALA A 120 16.79 6.53 -3.14
N ASN A 121 17.91 7.22 -3.37
CA ASN A 121 18.84 6.88 -4.43
C ASN A 121 19.55 5.56 -4.15
N GLU A 122 20.13 5.42 -2.96
CA GLU A 122 20.85 4.23 -2.52
C GLU A 122 19.93 3.00 -2.46
N ASP A 123 18.71 3.16 -1.95
CA ASP A 123 17.70 2.08 -1.89
C ASP A 123 17.34 1.58 -3.31
N GLU A 124 17.15 2.48 -4.28
CA GLU A 124 16.85 2.09 -5.66
C GLU A 124 18.05 1.40 -6.33
N HIS A 125 19.28 1.86 -6.09
CA HIS A 125 20.48 1.17 -6.58
C HIS A 125 20.63 -0.21 -5.96
N ASP A 126 20.35 -0.34 -4.67
CA ASP A 126 20.45 -1.62 -3.95
C ASP A 126 19.45 -2.64 -4.47
N LEU A 127 18.19 -2.24 -4.69
CA LEU A 127 17.15 -3.10 -5.27
C LEU A 127 17.48 -3.56 -6.70
N HIS A 128 18.28 -2.81 -7.44
CA HIS A 128 18.71 -3.14 -8.81
C HIS A 128 20.14 -3.71 -8.90
N SER A 129 20.86 -3.80 -7.77
CA SER A 129 22.27 -4.25 -7.70
C SER A 129 22.47 -5.72 -8.06
N ARG A 130 21.38 -6.50 -8.11
CA ARG A 130 21.33 -7.96 -8.28
C ARG A 130 22.03 -8.75 -7.18
N ARG A 131 22.30 -8.12 -6.01
CA ARG A 131 22.70 -8.88 -4.83
C ARG A 131 21.57 -9.79 -4.36
N GLU A 132 21.91 -10.79 -3.56
CA GLU A 132 20.91 -11.56 -2.84
C GLU A 132 20.29 -10.68 -1.75
N LEU A 133 18.95 -10.56 -1.79
CA LEU A 133 18.16 -9.75 -0.86
C LEU A 133 17.58 -10.67 0.21
N TYR A 134 18.42 -11.09 1.16
CA TYR A 134 18.03 -11.99 2.25
C TYR A 134 16.89 -11.40 3.09
N GLU A 135 16.75 -10.08 3.14
CA GLU A 135 15.63 -9.42 3.81
C GLU A 135 14.26 -9.86 3.26
N PHE A 136 14.16 -10.32 2.00
CA PHE A 136 12.93 -10.82 1.40
C PHE A 136 12.67 -12.31 1.66
N ALA A 137 13.49 -12.96 2.48
CA ALA A 137 13.21 -14.29 3.01
C ALA A 137 12.14 -14.18 4.11
N LEU A 138 10.87 -14.12 3.68
CA LEU A 138 9.76 -13.94 4.61
C LEU A 138 9.53 -15.20 5.45
N PRO A 139 9.24 -15.06 6.76
CA PRO A 139 9.00 -16.21 7.63
C PRO A 139 7.70 -16.92 7.28
N ASN A 140 7.64 -18.22 7.58
CA ASN A 140 6.44 -19.04 7.41
C ASN A 140 5.43 -18.80 8.56
N SER A 141 4.52 -19.75 8.78
CA SER A 141 3.51 -19.70 9.84
C SER A 141 4.11 -19.48 11.23
N GLN A 142 3.44 -18.65 12.04
CA GLN A 142 3.83 -18.44 13.44
C GLN A 142 3.54 -19.68 14.29
N PHE A 143 4.32 -19.90 15.36
CA PHE A 143 3.96 -20.84 16.42
C PHE A 143 2.70 -20.36 17.14
N LYS A 144 1.78 -21.28 17.46
CA LYS A 144 0.45 -20.95 18.04
C LYS A 144 0.51 -20.10 19.32
N ASP A 145 1.59 -20.23 20.10
CA ASP A 145 1.73 -19.57 21.41
C ASP A 145 2.64 -18.33 21.36
N ALA A 146 3.17 -17.96 20.20
CA ALA A 146 4.14 -16.88 20.10
C ALA A 146 3.45 -15.51 20.03
N ILE A 147 3.74 -14.66 21.02
CA ILE A 147 3.19 -13.30 21.14
C ILE A 147 3.78 -12.40 20.07
N ILE A 148 2.93 -11.67 19.35
CA ILE A 148 3.33 -10.75 18.29
C ILE A 148 3.17 -9.32 18.77
N SER A 149 4.23 -8.53 18.59
CA SER A 149 4.23 -7.12 18.95
C SER A 149 3.99 -6.23 17.73
N PHE A 150 3.02 -5.30 17.85
CA PHE A 150 2.70 -4.32 16.81
C PHE A 150 3.19 -2.90 17.13
N GLN A 151 4.06 -2.74 18.13
CA GLN A 151 4.50 -1.41 18.58
C GLN A 151 5.32 -0.66 17.53
N SER A 152 6.13 -1.37 16.75
CA SER A 152 6.91 -0.81 15.65
C SER A 152 7.25 -1.90 14.61
N TRP A 153 7.77 -1.47 13.45
CA TRP A 153 8.35 -2.39 12.47
C TRP A 153 9.40 -3.33 13.08
N TYR A 154 10.28 -2.80 13.92
CA TYR A 154 11.34 -3.59 14.55
C TYR A 154 10.78 -4.66 15.50
N SER A 155 9.82 -4.29 16.34
CA SER A 155 9.22 -5.24 17.29
C SER A 155 8.41 -6.32 16.57
N PHE A 156 7.71 -5.96 15.49
CA PHE A 156 7.01 -6.91 14.64
C PHE A 156 7.96 -7.89 13.99
N PHE A 157 9.01 -7.39 13.32
CA PHE A 157 9.99 -8.23 12.64
C PHE A 157 10.71 -9.18 13.59
N TYR A 158 11.08 -8.69 14.77
CA TYR A 158 11.71 -9.50 15.81
C TYR A 158 10.78 -10.63 16.29
N THR A 159 9.54 -10.30 16.67
CA THR A 159 8.58 -11.30 17.18
C THR A 159 8.11 -12.30 16.11
N ARG A 160 8.17 -11.93 14.83
CA ARG A 160 7.90 -12.80 13.68
C ARG A 160 9.13 -13.52 13.13
N SER A 161 10.30 -13.37 13.77
CA SER A 161 11.54 -14.05 13.36
C SER A 161 11.91 -13.78 11.90
N PHE A 162 11.79 -12.53 11.45
CA PHE A 162 12.30 -12.15 10.13
C PHE A 162 13.83 -12.21 10.13
N GLU A 163 14.39 -12.96 9.18
CA GLU A 163 15.83 -13.06 8.97
C GLU A 163 16.35 -11.89 8.13
N GLY A 164 17.65 -11.57 8.25
CA GLY A 164 18.31 -10.63 7.35
C GLY A 164 18.00 -9.14 7.56
N ILE A 165 17.42 -8.76 8.70
CA ILE A 165 17.19 -7.35 9.06
C ILE A 165 18.42 -6.81 9.78
N ASN A 166 19.43 -6.46 8.99
CA ASN A 166 20.74 -6.05 9.50
C ASN A 166 20.96 -4.53 9.43
N SER A 167 20.06 -3.80 8.74
CA SER A 167 20.22 -2.38 8.49
C SER A 167 18.87 -1.66 8.39
N GLU A 168 18.89 -0.33 8.55
CA GLU A 168 17.72 0.50 8.30
C GLU A 168 17.22 0.38 6.85
N ARG A 169 18.12 0.12 5.89
CA ARG A 169 17.76 -0.11 4.48
C ARG A 169 16.90 -1.35 4.32
N SER A 170 17.27 -2.46 4.96
CA SER A 170 16.49 -3.70 4.97
C SER A 170 15.06 -3.44 5.48
N VAL A 171 14.92 -2.62 6.53
CA VAL A 171 13.62 -2.20 7.06
C VAL A 171 12.85 -1.34 6.05
N ARG A 172 13.50 -0.39 5.35
CA ARG A 172 12.85 0.40 4.29
C ARG A 172 12.32 -0.49 3.16
N HIS A 173 13.11 -1.44 2.71
CA HIS A 173 12.71 -2.39 1.66
C HIS A 173 11.51 -3.25 2.10
N LEU A 174 11.59 -3.85 3.28
CA LEU A 174 10.53 -4.71 3.81
C LEU A 174 9.25 -3.96 4.13
N SER A 175 9.36 -2.79 4.76
CA SER A 175 8.20 -1.97 5.11
C SER A 175 7.42 -1.54 3.87
N LYS A 176 8.09 -1.21 2.77
CA LYS A 176 7.43 -0.90 1.49
C LYS A 176 6.61 -2.07 0.96
N LEU A 177 7.13 -3.29 1.07
CA LEU A 177 6.47 -4.50 0.60
C LEU A 177 5.26 -4.86 1.48
N LEU A 178 5.41 -4.74 2.79
CA LEU A 178 4.46 -5.26 3.78
C LEU A 178 3.46 -4.22 4.30
N THR A 179 3.61 -2.94 3.96
CA THR A 179 2.81 -1.85 4.56
C THR A 179 1.30 -2.08 4.44
N TYR A 180 0.79 -2.49 3.28
CA TYR A 180 -0.65 -2.66 3.08
C TYR A 180 -1.24 -3.81 3.91
N PRO A 181 -0.75 -5.07 3.81
CA PRO A 181 -1.28 -6.16 4.61
C PRO A 181 -1.08 -5.93 6.12
N LEU A 182 0.06 -5.38 6.53
CA LEU A 182 0.33 -5.17 7.96
C LEU A 182 -0.45 -4.01 8.56
N THR A 183 -0.84 -3.02 7.77
CA THR A 183 -1.73 -1.95 8.24
C THR A 183 -3.07 -2.54 8.65
N LEU A 184 -3.70 -3.32 7.76
CA LEU A 184 -4.98 -3.97 8.06
C LEU A 184 -4.87 -4.91 9.25
N LEU A 185 -3.85 -5.76 9.23
CA LEU A 185 -3.55 -6.67 10.34
C LEU A 185 -3.42 -5.92 11.68
N SER A 186 -2.62 -4.86 11.72
CA SER A 186 -2.33 -4.14 12.97
C SER A 186 -3.59 -3.56 13.60
N ILE A 187 -4.63 -3.28 12.82
CA ILE A 187 -5.91 -2.78 13.30
C ILE A 187 -6.76 -3.91 13.88
N ILE A 188 -6.86 -5.03 13.15
CA ILE A 188 -7.75 -6.14 13.50
C ILE A 188 -7.17 -7.08 14.55
N HIS A 189 -5.85 -7.11 14.74
CA HIS A 189 -5.21 -7.97 15.74
C HIS A 189 -5.51 -7.51 17.18
N GLU A 190 -5.56 -8.46 18.13
CA GLU A 190 -5.80 -8.16 19.56
C GLU A 190 -4.76 -7.21 20.17
N GLY A 191 -3.48 -7.44 19.87
CA GLY A 191 -2.34 -6.60 20.25
C GLY A 191 -2.17 -5.35 19.41
N SER A 192 -3.26 -4.82 18.83
CA SER A 192 -3.24 -3.60 18.02
C SER A 192 -2.57 -2.43 18.75
N PRO A 193 -1.76 -1.62 18.07
CA PRO A 193 -1.16 -0.46 18.69
C PRO A 193 -2.15 0.71 18.83
N TYR A 194 -3.33 0.60 18.20
CA TYR A 194 -4.39 1.59 18.24
C TYR A 194 -5.33 1.35 19.41
N ASN A 195 -5.22 2.21 20.41
CA ASN A 195 -5.98 2.16 21.65
C ASN A 195 -6.85 3.41 21.83
N ILE A 196 -7.78 3.38 22.79
CA ILE A 196 -8.61 4.55 23.14
C ILE A 196 -7.77 5.79 23.46
N LYS A 197 -6.58 5.58 24.04
CA LYS A 197 -5.64 6.66 24.36
C LYS A 197 -5.00 7.30 23.13
N ASN A 198 -4.80 6.52 22.05
CA ASN A 198 -3.93 6.92 20.94
C ASN A 198 -4.71 7.35 19.69
N SER A 199 -5.91 6.82 19.44
CA SER A 199 -6.76 7.23 18.30
C SER A 199 -8.09 6.50 18.17
N LEU A 200 -8.25 5.35 18.81
CA LEU A 200 -9.43 4.52 18.63
C LEU A 200 -10.64 5.12 19.37
N THR A 201 -11.77 5.26 18.70
CA THR A 201 -12.99 5.74 19.36
C THR A 201 -13.67 4.59 20.12
N ILE A 202 -14.61 4.91 21.01
CA ILE A 202 -15.42 3.88 21.70
C ILE A 202 -16.20 3.02 20.70
N LYS A 203 -16.66 3.64 19.60
CA LYS A 203 -17.37 2.94 18.52
C LYS A 203 -16.42 2.05 17.71
N GLY A 204 -15.22 2.55 17.44
CA GLY A 204 -14.11 1.79 16.87
C GLY A 204 -13.80 0.55 17.68
N LEU A 205 -13.66 0.69 19.01
CA LEU A 205 -13.41 -0.44 19.89
C LEU A 205 -14.54 -1.48 19.81
N LYS A 206 -15.81 -1.07 19.85
CA LYS A 206 -16.95 -2.01 19.75
C LYS A 206 -16.94 -2.79 18.43
N SER A 207 -16.70 -2.11 17.30
CA SER A 207 -16.63 -2.75 15.98
C SER A 207 -15.43 -3.72 15.90
N LEU A 208 -14.25 -3.29 16.34
CA LEU A 208 -13.04 -4.12 16.31
C LEU A 208 -13.10 -5.29 17.29
N LEU A 209 -13.77 -5.16 18.44
CA LEU A 209 -13.94 -6.26 19.38
C LEU A 209 -14.77 -7.40 18.76
N ALA A 210 -15.81 -7.08 18.00
CA ALA A 210 -16.61 -8.09 17.30
C ALA A 210 -15.77 -8.84 16.25
N ILE A 211 -14.97 -8.11 15.46
CA ILE A 211 -14.03 -8.68 14.49
C ILE A 211 -12.96 -9.55 15.18
N ARG A 212 -12.33 -9.03 16.25
CA ARG A 212 -11.30 -9.75 17.02
C ARG A 212 -11.83 -11.02 17.63
N TYR A 213 -13.07 -10.99 18.12
CA TYR A 213 -13.73 -12.18 18.65
C TYR A 213 -13.80 -13.29 17.60
N VAL A 214 -14.21 -12.96 16.37
CA VAL A 214 -14.24 -13.93 15.24
C VAL A 214 -12.84 -14.44 14.90
N LEU A 215 -11.84 -13.56 14.84
CA LEU A 215 -10.48 -13.93 14.44
C LEU A 215 -9.73 -14.80 15.46
N HIS A 216 -10.05 -14.65 16.75
CA HIS A 216 -9.38 -15.33 17.86
C HIS A 216 -10.28 -16.31 18.61
N GLU A 217 -11.35 -16.83 18.00
CA GLU A 217 -12.21 -17.81 18.66
C GLU A 217 -11.37 -19.01 19.16
N ASN A 218 -11.36 -19.20 20.48
CA ASN A 218 -10.61 -20.26 21.12
C ASN A 218 -11.30 -21.61 20.87
N PRO A 219 -10.65 -22.59 20.22
CA PRO A 219 -11.23 -23.90 19.96
C PRO A 219 -11.53 -24.70 21.24
N LYS A 220 -11.00 -24.27 22.40
CA LYS A 220 -11.17 -24.95 23.71
C LYS A 220 -12.55 -24.76 24.35
N ASN A 221 -13.35 -23.78 23.93
CA ASN A 221 -14.68 -23.52 24.50
C ASN A 221 -15.85 -24.21 23.76
N VAL A 222 -15.56 -25.22 22.92
CA VAL A 222 -16.54 -25.75 21.98
C VAL A 222 -16.94 -27.19 22.29
N ASN A 223 -17.87 -27.35 23.24
CA ASN A 223 -18.83 -28.46 23.19
C ASN A 223 -19.78 -28.22 21.99
N SER A 224 -19.32 -28.44 20.76
CA SER A 224 -20.17 -28.60 19.56
C SER A 224 -19.31 -28.75 18.30
N ILE A 225 -19.11 -29.99 17.88
CA ILE A 225 -18.54 -30.38 16.57
C ILE A 225 -19.23 -29.65 15.39
N SER A 226 -20.45 -29.13 15.58
CA SER A 226 -21.23 -28.37 14.59
C SER A 226 -20.83 -26.90 14.40
N ARG A 227 -20.22 -26.21 15.38
CA ARG A 227 -19.80 -24.80 15.21
C ARG A 227 -18.47 -24.64 14.47
N ASN A 228 -17.52 -25.57 14.67
CA ASN A 228 -16.25 -25.54 13.95
C ASN A 228 -16.42 -25.71 12.42
N ILE A 229 -17.45 -26.44 11.99
CA ILE A 229 -17.80 -26.57 10.56
C ILE A 229 -18.44 -25.27 10.02
N LEU A 230 -19.21 -24.55 10.83
CA LEU A 230 -19.85 -23.28 10.42
C LEU A 230 -18.84 -22.10 10.36
N VAL A 231 -17.89 -22.03 11.29
CA VAL A 231 -16.83 -21.00 11.29
C VAL A 231 -15.85 -21.21 10.12
N MET A 232 -15.57 -22.46 9.75
CA MET A 232 -14.79 -22.78 8.53
C MET A 232 -15.55 -22.44 7.23
N ASN A 233 -16.88 -22.34 7.26
CA ASN A 233 -17.70 -22.14 6.05
C ASN A 233 -17.87 -20.66 5.68
N LYS A 234 -17.66 -19.70 6.60
CA LYS A 234 -17.80 -18.27 6.27
C LYS A 234 -16.44 -17.59 6.19
N PRO A 235 -16.00 -17.16 4.98
CA PRO A 235 -14.74 -16.46 4.85
C PRO A 235 -14.78 -15.09 5.52
N PHE A 236 -13.67 -14.69 6.13
CA PHE A 236 -13.41 -13.31 6.52
C PHE A 236 -13.04 -12.51 5.27
N ARG A 237 -13.89 -11.55 4.88
CA ARG A 237 -13.79 -10.84 3.60
C ARG A 237 -13.15 -9.48 3.78
N ILE A 238 -12.09 -9.23 3.02
CA ILE A 238 -11.40 -7.94 2.97
C ILE A 238 -11.61 -7.34 1.59
N PHE A 239 -12.32 -6.22 1.52
CA PHE A 239 -12.61 -5.52 0.27
C PHE A 239 -11.65 -4.34 0.11
N ILE A 240 -10.72 -4.45 -0.84
CA ILE A 240 -9.75 -3.40 -1.17
C ILE A 240 -10.26 -2.63 -2.39
N LEU A 241 -10.73 -1.40 -2.16
CA LEU A 241 -11.38 -0.56 -3.17
C LEU A 241 -10.39 0.43 -3.77
N GLY A 242 -10.42 0.58 -5.10
CA GLY A 242 -9.42 1.37 -5.81
C GLY A 242 -8.04 0.72 -5.77
N ALA A 243 -7.99 -0.61 -5.70
CA ALA A 243 -6.74 -1.35 -5.61
C ALA A 243 -5.85 -1.09 -6.84
N ARG A 244 -4.60 -0.71 -6.60
CA ARG A 244 -3.58 -0.42 -7.61
C ARG A 244 -2.33 -1.20 -7.26
N ALA A 245 -1.40 -0.57 -6.54
CA ALA A 245 -0.17 -1.20 -6.06
C ALA A 245 -0.45 -2.44 -5.18
N GLU A 246 -1.55 -2.41 -4.42
CA GLU A 246 -1.98 -3.46 -3.49
C GLU A 246 -2.32 -4.76 -4.24
N SER A 247 -2.99 -4.63 -5.39
CA SER A 247 -3.37 -5.77 -6.23
C SER A 247 -2.17 -6.42 -6.92
N ALA A 248 -1.12 -5.63 -7.16
CA ALA A 248 0.06 -6.04 -7.90
C ALA A 248 1.13 -6.69 -6.98
N LEU A 249 0.99 -6.57 -5.65
CA LEU A 249 1.85 -7.26 -4.70
C LEU A 249 1.81 -8.78 -4.91
N PRO A 250 2.95 -9.49 -4.75
CA PRO A 250 2.95 -10.93 -4.76
C PRO A 250 2.01 -11.51 -3.68
N ARG A 251 1.21 -12.51 -4.04
CA ARG A 251 0.17 -13.07 -3.16
C ARG A 251 0.70 -13.59 -1.82
N PHE A 252 1.92 -14.14 -1.79
CA PHE A 252 2.57 -14.61 -0.56
C PHE A 252 2.83 -13.50 0.46
N VAL A 253 2.89 -12.23 0.05
CA VAL A 253 3.05 -11.08 0.96
C VAL A 253 1.80 -10.91 1.81
N TRP A 254 0.62 -11.14 1.23
CA TRP A 254 -0.66 -11.10 1.96
C TRP A 254 -0.81 -12.24 2.97
N MET A 255 -0.12 -13.37 2.78
CA MET A 255 -0.08 -14.43 3.81
C MET A 255 0.54 -13.94 5.12
N GLN A 256 1.50 -13.00 5.07
CA GLN A 256 2.12 -12.44 6.27
C GLN A 256 1.13 -11.64 7.12
N GLY A 257 0.13 -11.01 6.49
CA GLY A 257 -0.93 -10.27 7.17
C GLY A 257 -2.17 -11.09 7.53
N GLY A 258 -2.36 -12.26 6.92
CA GLY A 258 -3.56 -13.09 7.07
C GLY A 258 -3.24 -14.45 7.67
N THR A 259 -3.11 -15.46 6.81
CA THR A 259 -3.07 -16.88 7.19
C THR A 259 -1.91 -17.27 8.11
N ASN A 260 -0.76 -16.60 8.03
CA ASN A 260 0.37 -16.90 8.92
C ASN A 260 0.10 -16.51 10.38
N LEU A 261 -0.90 -15.66 10.61
CA LEU A 261 -1.25 -15.08 11.90
C LEU A 261 -2.56 -15.65 12.43
N PHE A 262 -3.53 -15.87 11.54
CA PHE A 262 -4.81 -16.49 11.87
C PHE A 262 -4.96 -17.79 11.08
N PRO A 263 -4.30 -18.89 11.52
CA PRO A 263 -4.25 -20.13 10.76
C PRO A 263 -5.61 -20.84 10.66
N ASN A 264 -6.57 -20.50 11.52
CA ASN A 264 -7.90 -21.14 11.55
C ASN A 264 -8.97 -20.37 10.76
N ILE A 265 -8.62 -19.24 10.15
CA ILE A 265 -9.57 -18.37 9.46
C ILE A 265 -9.34 -18.45 7.96
N LEU A 266 -10.42 -18.67 7.21
CA LEU A 266 -10.43 -18.54 5.76
C LEU A 266 -10.53 -17.07 5.38
N PHE A 267 -9.49 -16.51 4.76
CA PHE A 267 -9.52 -15.15 4.23
C PHE A 267 -9.93 -15.13 2.77
N HIS A 268 -10.79 -14.16 2.41
CA HIS A 268 -11.10 -13.84 1.03
C HIS A 268 -10.82 -12.36 0.78
N ILE A 269 -9.76 -12.08 0.02
CA ILE A 269 -9.33 -10.72 -0.30
C ILE A 269 -9.84 -10.34 -1.69
N TYR A 270 -10.63 -9.29 -1.75
CA TYR A 270 -11.19 -8.74 -2.98
C TYR A 270 -10.41 -7.50 -3.41
N PHE A 271 -9.79 -7.53 -4.58
CA PHE A 271 -9.24 -6.34 -5.23
C PHE A 271 -10.27 -5.78 -6.21
N ILE A 272 -10.75 -4.57 -5.95
CA ILE A 272 -11.82 -3.95 -6.73
C ILE A 272 -11.34 -2.63 -7.30
N GLY A 273 -11.37 -2.49 -8.62
CA GLY A 273 -11.12 -1.22 -9.30
C GLY A 273 -10.64 -1.40 -10.74
N PRO A 274 -10.78 -0.37 -11.59
CA PRO A 274 -10.38 -0.45 -13.00
C PRO A 274 -8.88 -0.68 -13.20
N GLU A 275 -8.06 -0.31 -12.23
CA GLU A 275 -6.60 -0.44 -12.23
C GLU A 275 -6.12 -1.62 -11.39
N ALA A 276 -7.05 -2.40 -10.82
CA ALA A 276 -6.70 -3.63 -10.14
C ALA A 276 -6.03 -4.55 -11.17
N SER A 277 -4.77 -4.87 -10.91
CA SER A 277 -3.92 -5.54 -11.88
C SER A 277 -4.54 -6.87 -12.31
N ASN A 278 -4.88 -6.93 -13.59
CA ASN A 278 -5.16 -8.19 -14.28
C ASN A 278 -3.83 -8.93 -14.41
N ILE A 279 -3.41 -9.65 -13.37
CA ILE A 279 -2.40 -10.70 -13.53
C ILE A 279 -3.07 -11.83 -14.31
N THR A 280 -3.18 -11.60 -15.62
CA THR A 280 -3.27 -12.56 -16.74
C THR A 280 -3.82 -11.83 -17.97
N SER A 281 -2.95 -11.05 -18.62
CA SER A 281 -2.92 -10.97 -20.09
C SER A 281 -2.57 -12.32 -20.75
N LYS A 282 -3.00 -13.45 -20.18
CA LYS A 282 -2.71 -14.83 -20.63
C LYS A 282 -3.81 -15.88 -20.40
N SER A 283 -5.00 -15.51 -19.91
CA SER A 283 -6.19 -16.37 -20.07
C SER A 283 -7.27 -15.64 -20.85
N LYS A 284 -6.99 -15.41 -22.14
CA LYS A 284 -8.05 -15.53 -23.15
C LYS A 284 -8.39 -17.02 -23.29
N ASN A 285 -8.89 -17.61 -22.21
CA ASN A 285 -9.68 -18.82 -22.31
C ASN A 285 -11.12 -18.35 -22.43
N ASN A 286 -11.81 -18.94 -23.39
CA ASN A 286 -13.07 -18.50 -23.96
C ASN A 286 -14.27 -18.73 -23.04
N ASP A 287 -14.25 -18.16 -21.82
CA ASP A 287 -15.44 -18.05 -20.99
C ASP A 287 -15.81 -16.57 -20.84
N SER A 288 -16.48 -16.10 -21.88
CA SER A 288 -17.35 -14.93 -21.86
C SER A 288 -18.24 -14.92 -20.62
N TYR A 289 -18.33 -13.76 -19.96
CA TYR A 289 -19.31 -13.29 -18.94
C TYR A 289 -18.83 -12.96 -17.53
N SER A 290 -17.63 -13.36 -17.06
CA SER A 290 -17.17 -12.97 -15.71
C SER A 290 -16.08 -11.90 -15.77
N ASN A 291 -16.41 -10.68 -15.31
CA ASN A 291 -15.45 -9.56 -15.13
C ASN A 291 -14.57 -9.74 -13.87
N SER A 292 -14.31 -10.99 -13.48
CA SER A 292 -13.67 -11.33 -12.21
C SER A 292 -12.73 -12.53 -12.35
N ILE A 293 -11.55 -12.44 -11.75
CA ILE A 293 -10.57 -13.53 -11.66
C ILE A 293 -10.53 -14.00 -10.21
N GLN A 294 -10.74 -15.28 -9.96
CA GLN A 294 -10.59 -15.89 -8.64
C GLN A 294 -9.35 -16.80 -8.62
N GLU A 295 -8.53 -16.64 -7.59
CA GLU A 295 -7.30 -17.39 -7.36
C GLU A 295 -7.36 -18.03 -5.96
N ASN A 296 -7.39 -19.37 -5.89
CA ASN A 296 -7.25 -20.10 -4.63
C ASN A 296 -5.75 -20.27 -4.34
N PHE A 297 -5.18 -19.35 -3.57
CA PHE A 297 -3.73 -19.29 -3.37
C PHE A 297 -3.24 -20.26 -2.28
N SER A 298 -4.01 -20.40 -1.20
CA SER A 298 -3.75 -21.37 -0.13
C SER A 298 -5.08 -21.90 0.42
N PRO A 299 -5.11 -23.00 1.19
CA PRO A 299 -6.35 -23.54 1.76
C PRO A 299 -7.19 -22.50 2.51
N ASN A 300 -6.52 -21.52 3.13
CA ASN A 300 -7.15 -20.50 3.98
C ASN A 300 -7.02 -19.08 3.37
N LEU A 301 -6.68 -18.95 2.08
CA LEU A 301 -6.54 -17.64 1.41
C LEU A 301 -6.99 -17.69 -0.05
N ILE A 302 -8.05 -16.95 -0.33
CA ILE A 302 -8.64 -16.78 -1.65
C ILE A 302 -8.49 -15.32 -2.07
N PHE A 303 -8.16 -15.09 -3.33
CA PHE A 303 -8.18 -13.77 -3.94
C PHE A 303 -9.26 -13.69 -5.02
N SER A 304 -9.97 -12.58 -5.09
CA SER A 304 -10.81 -12.25 -6.24
C SER A 304 -10.52 -10.84 -6.72
N THR A 305 -10.30 -10.68 -8.02
CA THR A 305 -9.98 -9.39 -8.63
C THR A 305 -11.09 -8.98 -9.58
N TYR A 306 -11.62 -7.77 -9.43
CA TYR A 306 -12.68 -7.18 -10.24
C TYR A 306 -12.20 -5.87 -10.86
N SER A 307 -12.30 -5.76 -12.19
CA SER A 307 -11.91 -4.55 -12.93
C SER A 307 -13.02 -3.48 -13.02
N GLU A 308 -14.14 -3.66 -12.32
CA GLU A 308 -15.25 -2.70 -12.28
C GLU A 308 -15.21 -1.82 -11.03
N TYR A 309 -15.96 -0.71 -11.05
CA TYR A 309 -16.17 0.13 -9.87
C TYR A 309 -17.10 -0.55 -8.86
N TYR A 310 -16.79 -0.40 -7.57
CA TYR A 310 -17.57 -1.01 -6.47
C TYR A 310 -19.07 -0.74 -6.54
N HIS A 311 -19.50 0.51 -6.79
CA HIS A 311 -20.92 0.84 -6.82
C HIS A 311 -21.72 0.04 -7.86
N LYS A 312 -21.12 -0.29 -9.01
CA LYS A 312 -21.77 -1.14 -10.03
C LYS A 312 -21.92 -2.59 -9.56
N LEU A 313 -20.90 -3.11 -8.88
CA LEU A 313 -20.90 -4.47 -8.34
C LEU A 313 -21.88 -4.60 -7.16
N HIS A 314 -21.97 -3.55 -6.33
CA HIS A 314 -22.91 -3.46 -5.22
C HIS A 314 -24.37 -3.40 -5.72
N GLU A 315 -24.66 -2.59 -6.74
CA GLU A 315 -25.99 -2.53 -7.39
C GLU A 315 -26.42 -3.88 -7.97
N LYS A 316 -25.48 -4.68 -8.48
CA LYS A 316 -25.73 -6.06 -8.96
C LYS A 316 -25.93 -7.07 -7.82
N GLY A 317 -25.72 -6.69 -6.56
CA GLY A 317 -25.88 -7.57 -5.39
C GLY A 317 -24.80 -8.65 -5.25
N ILE A 318 -23.66 -8.54 -5.94
CA ILE A 318 -22.64 -9.61 -6.04
C ILE A 318 -22.07 -10.01 -4.66
N PHE A 319 -21.91 -9.05 -3.75
CA PHE A 319 -21.25 -9.25 -2.45
C PHE A 319 -22.24 -9.38 -1.28
N SER A 320 -23.54 -9.18 -1.53
CA SER A 320 -24.58 -9.29 -0.51
C SER A 320 -24.79 -10.76 -0.09
N PRO A 321 -25.05 -11.05 1.19
CA PRO A 321 -25.23 -10.14 2.33
C PRO A 321 -23.90 -9.67 2.95
N PHE A 322 -23.90 -8.48 3.56
CA PHE A 322 -22.77 -7.96 4.34
C PHE A 322 -22.92 -8.28 5.83
N ASP A 323 -21.80 -8.55 6.50
CA ASP A 323 -21.71 -8.82 7.93
C ASP A 323 -20.56 -8.00 8.55
N PRO A 324 -20.86 -6.99 9.38
CA PRO A 324 -19.86 -6.15 10.03
C PRO A 324 -18.82 -6.88 10.88
N CYS A 325 -19.03 -8.14 11.25
CA CYS A 325 -18.08 -8.94 12.01
C CYS A 325 -17.08 -9.69 11.12
N TYR A 326 -17.44 -9.96 9.86
CA TYR A 326 -16.63 -10.74 8.90
C TYR A 326 -16.12 -9.92 7.73
N ASP A 327 -16.67 -8.71 7.52
CA ASP A 327 -16.37 -7.88 6.36
C ASP A 327 -15.69 -6.57 6.76
N ILE A 328 -14.59 -6.26 6.08
CA ILE A 328 -13.88 -4.99 6.23
C ILE A 328 -13.59 -4.38 4.87
N PHE A 329 -13.71 -3.06 4.80
CA PHE A 329 -13.33 -2.27 3.64
C PHE A 329 -12.01 -1.54 3.87
N TYR A 330 -11.14 -1.58 2.86
CA TYR A 330 -9.87 -0.87 2.84
C TYR A 330 -9.76 0.01 1.60
N LEU A 331 -9.49 1.29 1.81
CA LEU A 331 -9.37 2.31 0.77
C LEU A 331 -7.96 2.89 0.81
N PRO A 332 -7.01 2.33 0.04
CA PRO A 332 -5.65 2.86 -0.03
C PRO A 332 -5.59 4.11 -0.91
N ASN A 333 -5.27 5.25 -0.30
CA ASN A 333 -5.10 6.56 -0.96
C ASN A 333 -6.22 6.89 -1.97
N PRO A 334 -7.50 6.93 -1.52
CA PRO A 334 -8.65 6.98 -2.43
C PRO A 334 -8.87 8.35 -3.08
N GLY A 335 -8.39 9.43 -2.46
CA GLY A 335 -8.51 10.79 -3.01
C GLY A 335 -9.97 11.24 -3.16
N ILE A 336 -10.81 10.92 -2.18
CA ILE A 336 -12.26 11.19 -2.16
C ILE A 336 -12.53 12.70 -2.19
N GLY A 337 -11.71 13.50 -1.49
CA GLY A 337 -11.86 14.95 -1.36
C GLY A 337 -11.34 15.76 -2.56
N HIS A 338 -10.74 15.11 -3.55
CA HIS A 338 -10.19 15.78 -4.73
C HIS A 338 -11.27 16.21 -5.72
N GLN A 339 -10.94 17.12 -6.64
CA GLN A 339 -11.90 17.77 -7.56
C GLN A 339 -12.71 16.79 -8.44
N ASN A 340 -12.25 15.55 -8.63
CA ASN A 340 -12.95 14.49 -9.38
C ASN A 340 -13.83 13.56 -8.49
N SER A 341 -14.22 14.02 -7.30
CA SER A 341 -14.95 13.27 -6.26
C SER A 341 -16.34 12.74 -6.64
N SER A 342 -16.91 13.19 -7.77
CA SER A 342 -18.27 12.81 -8.19
C SER A 342 -18.48 11.28 -8.28
N SER A 343 -17.43 10.55 -8.68
CA SER A 343 -17.47 9.08 -8.77
C SER A 343 -17.55 8.38 -7.40
N TRP A 344 -17.01 8.98 -6.34
CA TRP A 344 -16.98 8.40 -5.00
C TRP A 344 -18.30 8.52 -4.25
N ASN A 345 -19.15 9.49 -4.58
CA ASN A 345 -20.42 9.72 -3.87
C ASN A 345 -21.29 8.46 -3.79
N LYS A 346 -21.52 7.77 -4.92
CA LYS A 346 -22.31 6.53 -4.93
C LYS A 346 -21.64 5.44 -4.11
N THR A 347 -20.33 5.27 -4.29
CA THR A 347 -19.53 4.26 -3.56
C THR A 347 -19.61 4.47 -2.05
N ILE A 348 -19.37 5.69 -1.55
CA ILE A 348 -19.42 6.00 -0.12
C ILE A 348 -20.82 5.78 0.44
N LYS A 349 -21.88 6.19 -0.28
CA LYS A 349 -23.25 5.92 0.14
C LYS A 349 -23.49 4.43 0.39
N TYR A 350 -23.12 3.58 -0.57
CA TYR A 350 -23.26 2.12 -0.43
C TYR A 350 -22.37 1.54 0.67
N LEU A 351 -21.15 2.06 0.86
CA LEU A 351 -20.28 1.63 1.96
C LEU A 351 -20.91 1.92 3.33
N LEU A 352 -21.49 3.10 3.51
CA LEU A 352 -22.17 3.46 4.76
C LEU A 352 -23.41 2.60 5.02
N GLU A 353 -24.11 2.13 3.97
CA GLU A 353 -25.24 1.21 4.11
C GLU A 353 -24.81 -0.17 4.66
N THR A 354 -23.57 -0.60 4.41
CA THR A 354 -23.08 -1.92 4.87
C THR A 354 -22.83 -2.01 6.37
N GLN A 355 -22.68 -0.88 7.07
CA GLN A 355 -22.31 -0.81 8.50
C GLN A 355 -20.96 -1.49 8.85
N CYS A 356 -20.20 -1.93 7.85
CA CYS A 356 -18.90 -2.57 8.04
C CYS A 356 -17.83 -1.54 8.41
N ALA A 357 -16.73 -2.01 9.00
CA ALA A 357 -15.58 -1.16 9.29
C ALA A 357 -14.88 -0.76 7.97
N ILE A 358 -14.63 0.53 7.80
CA ILE A 358 -13.97 1.09 6.61
C ILE A 358 -12.71 1.81 7.07
N PHE A 359 -11.55 1.41 6.55
CA PHE A 359 -10.27 2.06 6.81
C PHE A 359 -9.74 2.72 5.54
N THR A 360 -9.37 3.98 5.66
CA THR A 360 -8.76 4.76 4.59
C THR A 360 -7.35 5.18 4.98
N THR A 361 -6.46 5.21 4.01
CA THR A 361 -5.08 5.64 4.23
C THR A 361 -4.64 6.64 3.18
N SER A 362 -3.58 7.40 3.48
CA SER A 362 -2.96 8.32 2.53
C SER A 362 -1.45 8.40 2.73
N CYS A 363 -0.76 8.89 1.71
CA CYS A 363 0.66 9.22 1.77
C CYS A 363 0.92 10.61 2.37
N LEU A 364 -0.07 11.49 2.32
CA LEU A 364 0.01 12.89 2.77
C LEU A 364 -1.08 13.20 3.79
N LEU A 365 -0.78 14.10 4.71
CA LEU A 365 -1.72 14.48 5.77
C LEU A 365 -2.88 15.31 5.20
N GLU A 366 -2.57 16.19 4.27
CA GLU A 366 -3.52 17.10 3.64
C GLU A 366 -4.57 16.34 2.84
N ASP A 367 -4.17 15.29 2.14
CA ASP A 367 -5.05 14.46 1.31
C ASP A 367 -6.10 13.72 2.16
N ILE A 368 -5.67 13.07 3.24
CA ILE A 368 -6.60 12.38 4.14
C ILE A 368 -7.50 13.36 4.89
N GLN A 369 -7.00 14.55 5.24
CA GLN A 369 -7.83 15.61 5.81
C GLN A 369 -8.90 16.08 4.82
N GLN A 370 -8.57 16.24 3.54
CA GLN A 370 -9.55 16.57 2.51
C GLN A 370 -10.61 15.48 2.34
N ASP A 371 -10.22 14.21 2.40
CA ASP A 371 -11.13 13.07 2.36
C ASP A 371 -12.09 13.07 3.55
N LEU A 372 -11.59 13.31 4.76
CA LEU A 372 -12.41 13.41 5.97
C LEU A 372 -13.34 14.63 5.94
N ASN A 373 -12.85 15.78 5.48
CA ASN A 373 -13.65 17.00 5.30
C ASN A 373 -14.78 16.78 4.29
N PHE A 374 -14.53 16.00 3.24
CA PHE A 374 -15.56 15.60 2.28
C PHE A 374 -16.64 14.75 2.94
N LEU A 375 -16.26 13.77 3.77
CA LEU A 375 -17.20 12.93 4.52
C LEU A 375 -18.04 13.78 5.49
N GLU A 376 -17.41 14.69 6.23
CA GLU A 376 -18.10 15.59 7.15
C GLU A 376 -19.12 16.50 6.44
N LYS A 377 -18.75 17.07 5.29
CA LYS A 377 -19.64 17.96 4.52
C LYS A 377 -20.84 17.22 3.92
N ASN A 378 -20.63 16.03 3.35
CA ASN A 378 -21.65 15.35 2.54
C ASN A 378 -22.48 14.31 3.32
N TYR A 379 -21.90 13.71 4.38
CA TYR A 379 -22.50 12.59 5.10
C TYR A 379 -22.61 12.86 6.61
N LYS A 380 -22.72 14.14 7.01
CA LYS A 380 -22.90 14.53 8.40
C LYS A 380 -23.96 13.67 9.09
N ASN A 381 -23.63 13.14 10.28
CA ASN A 381 -24.48 12.27 11.12
C ASN A 381 -24.83 10.88 10.55
N LYS A 382 -24.36 10.50 9.36
CA LYS A 382 -24.63 9.18 8.75
C LYS A 382 -23.54 8.13 8.99
N TYR A 383 -22.41 8.57 9.54
CA TYR A 383 -21.27 7.70 9.82
C TYR A 383 -20.75 7.95 11.24
N ASP A 384 -20.02 6.97 11.73
CA ASP A 384 -19.30 7.02 12.99
C ASP A 384 -17.81 6.86 12.73
N ILE A 385 -17.00 7.70 13.37
CA ILE A 385 -15.54 7.58 13.30
C ILE A 385 -15.15 6.38 14.17
N LEU A 386 -14.39 5.44 13.60
CA LEU A 386 -13.82 4.28 14.30
C LEU A 386 -12.40 4.58 14.77
N LEU A 387 -11.60 5.18 13.91
CA LEU A 387 -10.20 5.50 14.15
C LEU A 387 -9.96 6.95 13.74
N ASN A 388 -9.57 7.79 14.70
CA ASN A 388 -9.20 9.17 14.42
C ASN A 388 -7.96 9.22 13.53
N LEU A 389 -7.88 10.27 12.72
CA LEU A 389 -6.73 10.53 11.87
C LEU A 389 -5.44 10.47 12.69
N THR A 390 -4.58 9.52 12.34
CA THR A 390 -3.28 9.32 12.98
C THR A 390 -2.24 8.84 11.99
N GLU A 391 -0.97 8.94 12.40
CA GLU A 391 0.12 8.33 11.66
C GLU A 391 0.01 6.81 11.73
N ASN A 392 0.21 6.17 10.58
CA ASN A 392 0.22 4.72 10.48
C ASN A 392 1.55 4.17 10.98
N ILE A 393 1.52 3.32 12.01
CA ILE A 393 2.72 2.69 12.57
C ILE A 393 3.41 1.78 11.54
N PHE A 394 2.61 1.17 10.66
CA PHE A 394 3.08 0.30 9.58
C PHE A 394 3.14 1.03 8.23
N LYS A 395 3.38 2.35 8.22
CA LYS A 395 3.71 3.08 6.99
C LYS A 395 5.02 2.56 6.37
N SER A 396 5.21 2.79 5.08
CA SER A 396 6.49 2.51 4.42
C SER A 396 7.59 3.45 4.94
N ASN A 397 8.71 2.90 5.41
CA ASN A 397 9.88 3.73 5.76
C ASN A 397 10.66 4.16 4.51
N LYS A 398 10.51 3.46 3.38
CA LYS A 398 11.11 3.85 2.09
C LYS A 398 10.49 5.14 1.57
N TRP A 399 11.36 6.03 1.10
CA TRP A 399 10.99 7.27 0.43
C TRP A 399 10.71 7.03 -1.06
N ASP A 400 9.53 7.44 -1.51
CA ASP A 400 9.20 7.48 -2.93
C ASP A 400 9.29 8.93 -3.43
N VAL A 401 10.07 9.12 -4.49
CA VAL A 401 10.34 10.45 -5.06
C VAL A 401 9.54 10.63 -6.35
N SER A 402 8.75 11.70 -6.39
CA SER A 402 8.00 12.07 -7.60
C SER A 402 8.92 12.41 -8.76
N VAL A 403 8.55 11.94 -9.95
CA VAL A 403 9.28 12.22 -11.19
C VAL A 403 9.00 13.63 -11.71
N PHE A 404 7.86 14.22 -11.31
CA PHE A 404 7.47 15.58 -11.70
C PHE A 404 8.03 16.65 -10.79
N ASN A 405 8.37 16.29 -9.56
CA ASN A 405 8.95 17.22 -8.61
C ASN A 405 9.77 16.44 -7.57
N PRO A 406 11.11 16.46 -7.66
CA PRO A 406 11.99 15.78 -6.71
C PRO A 406 11.86 16.27 -5.26
N LYS A 407 11.23 17.42 -5.01
CA LYS A 407 10.91 17.87 -3.63
C LYS A 407 9.73 17.12 -3.03
N ASP A 408 8.86 16.57 -3.87
CA ASP A 408 7.68 15.82 -3.44
C ASP A 408 8.12 14.39 -3.16
N ILE A 409 8.47 14.17 -1.90
CA ILE A 409 8.85 12.88 -1.37
C ILE A 409 7.77 12.41 -0.43
N ILE A 410 7.27 11.21 -0.67
CA ILE A 410 6.18 10.61 0.09
C ILE A 410 6.62 9.31 0.72
N GLN A 411 5.93 8.93 1.79
CA GLN A 411 5.95 7.58 2.32
C GLN A 411 4.61 6.95 2.03
N ALA A 412 4.62 5.79 1.39
CA ALA A 412 3.39 5.07 1.11
C ALA A 412 2.67 4.75 2.43
N ASN A 413 1.35 4.96 2.44
CA ASN A 413 0.49 4.55 3.53
C ASN A 413 0.83 5.22 4.88
N ALA A 414 1.29 6.49 4.85
CA ALA A 414 1.77 7.26 6.00
C ALA A 414 0.72 7.56 7.06
N TYR A 415 -0.52 7.82 6.66
CA TYR A 415 -1.61 8.21 7.55
C TYR A 415 -2.80 7.28 7.40
N ILE A 416 -3.57 7.15 8.47
CA ILE A 416 -4.74 6.29 8.53
C ILE A 416 -5.90 6.95 9.28
N ALA A 417 -7.11 6.66 8.83
CA ALA A 417 -8.35 6.96 9.53
C ALA A 417 -9.36 5.83 9.27
N GLY A 418 -10.39 5.75 10.11
CA GLY A 418 -11.42 4.72 9.98
C GLY A 418 -12.80 5.22 10.35
N PHE A 419 -13.81 4.74 9.65
CA PHE A 419 -15.21 5.09 9.86
C PHE A 419 -16.13 3.90 9.52
N SER A 420 -17.39 3.98 9.93
CA SER A 420 -18.43 3.02 9.56
C SER A 420 -19.76 3.73 9.34
N GLY A 421 -20.69 3.06 8.66
CA GLY A 421 -22.09 3.46 8.68
C GLY A 421 -22.66 3.52 10.08
N LYS A 422 -23.53 4.48 10.36
CA LYS A 422 -24.25 4.57 11.63
C LYS A 422 -25.50 3.68 11.57
N ASN A 423 -25.70 2.86 12.61
CA ASN A 423 -26.94 2.11 12.77
C ASN A 423 -28.07 3.09 13.10
N MET A 424 -28.92 3.38 12.11
CA MET A 424 -30.19 4.08 12.29
C MET A 424 -31.25 3.03 12.62
N LYS A 425 -31.16 2.44 13.81
CA LYS A 425 -32.22 1.64 14.40
C LYS A 425 -32.72 2.33 15.65
#